data_AF-A0A845DHL8-F1
#
_entry.id   AF-A0A845DHL8-F1
#
_cell.length_a   1.000
_cell.length_b   1.000
_cell.length_c   1.000
_cell.angle_alpha   90.00
_cell.angle_beta   90.00
_cell.angle_gamma   90.00
#
_symmetry.space_group_name_H-M   'P 1'
#
loop_
_entity.id
_entity.type
_entity.pdbx_description
1 polymer ?
#
loop_
_entity_poly.entity_id
_entity_poly.type
_entity_poly.pdbx_seq_one_letter_code
_entity_poly.pdbx_strand_id
1 'polypeptide(L)'
;AGEEGRPDRFDIAPSAAVVIGDDLAGCWMQLKPMLALYIGGMGSRGRNFYYNLACRYGFEEAADRIQTSYLAGDRAGAVLAVPDALVDAIALCGSRARIADRLQLWQAAPITTLTVMTDSIETVRMMAELVL
;
A
#
# COMPACT_ATOMS: atom_id res chain seq x y z
N ALA A 1 3.63 14.82 23.27
CA ALA A 1 4.24 14.11 22.13
C ALA A 1 3.38 14.39 20.91
N GLY A 2 3.77 15.34 20.05
CA GLY A 2 2.94 15.73 18.90
C GLY A 2 3.30 17.04 18.18
N GLU A 3 4.15 17.92 18.75
CA GLU A 3 4.41 19.24 18.12
C GLU A 3 5.88 19.63 17.92
N GLU A 4 6.85 19.00 18.58
CA GLU A 4 8.26 19.46 18.55
C GLU A 4 9.07 19.05 17.29
N GLY A 5 8.41 18.70 16.18
CA GLY A 5 9.11 18.21 14.98
C GLY A 5 8.45 18.44 13.64
N ARG A 6 7.38 19.25 13.56
CA ARG A 6 6.71 19.55 12.28
C ARG A 6 7.50 20.66 11.56
N PRO A 7 8.18 20.40 10.43
CA PRO A 7 8.76 21.49 9.68
C PRO A 7 7.61 22.11 8.88
N ASP A 8 7.17 23.31 9.25
CA ASP A 8 6.15 24.11 8.55
C ASP A 8 6.56 24.52 7.11
N ARG A 9 7.54 23.82 6.52
CA ARG A 9 8.14 24.02 5.21
C ARG A 9 7.97 22.81 4.27
N PHE A 10 7.52 21.66 4.76
CA PHE A 10 7.39 20.44 3.94
C PHE A 10 6.01 19.81 4.02
N ASP A 11 5.48 19.48 2.84
CA ASP A 11 4.28 18.66 2.69
C ASP A 11 4.68 17.17 2.63
N ILE A 12 4.20 16.39 3.58
CA ILE A 12 4.36 14.93 3.65
C ILE A 12 3.14 14.32 2.96
N ALA A 13 3.32 13.96 1.70
CA ALA A 13 2.26 13.55 0.78
C ALA A 13 2.42 12.11 0.26
N PRO A 14 2.22 11.06 1.08
CA PRO A 14 2.26 9.69 0.57
C PRO A 14 1.09 9.40 -0.39
N SER A 15 1.32 8.45 -1.29
CA SER A 15 0.28 7.93 -2.19
C SER A 15 -0.27 6.61 -1.67
N ALA A 16 -1.61 6.53 -1.55
CA ALA A 16 -2.32 5.34 -1.14
C ALA A 16 -3.29 4.89 -2.23
N ALA A 17 -3.20 3.62 -2.62
CA ALA A 17 -4.22 2.99 -3.45
C ALA A 17 -5.54 2.88 -2.67
N VAL A 18 -6.64 3.25 -3.31
CA VAL A 18 -7.99 3.13 -2.73
C VAL A 18 -8.82 2.21 -3.62
N VAL A 19 -9.25 1.09 -3.06
CA VAL A 19 -10.04 0.07 -3.76
C VAL A 19 -11.32 -0.21 -2.97
N ILE A 20 -12.45 0.24 -3.51
CA ILE A 20 -13.76 0.03 -2.89
C ILE A 20 -14.33 -1.32 -3.33
N GLY A 21 -14.86 -2.08 -2.37
CA GLY A 21 -15.60 -3.29 -2.66
C GLY A 21 -16.05 -4.02 -1.40
N ASP A 22 -17.06 -4.88 -1.54
CA ASP A 22 -17.57 -5.70 -0.43
C ASP A 22 -16.73 -6.97 -0.21
N ASP A 23 -16.05 -7.45 -1.26
CA ASP A 23 -15.06 -8.52 -1.17
C ASP A 23 -13.67 -7.96 -0.90
N LEU A 24 -13.29 -7.93 0.39
CA LEU A 24 -12.00 -7.41 0.83
C LEU A 24 -10.81 -8.18 0.24
N ALA A 25 -10.91 -9.51 0.14
CA ALA A 25 -9.85 -10.33 -0.45
C ALA A 25 -9.68 -10.02 -1.94
N GLY A 26 -10.80 -9.87 -2.65
CA GLY A 26 -10.82 -9.38 -4.03
C GLY A 26 -10.19 -8.00 -4.19
N CYS A 27 -10.46 -7.07 -3.28
CA CYS A 27 -9.82 -5.74 -3.29
C CYS A 27 -8.30 -5.83 -3.13
N TRP A 28 -7.80 -6.62 -2.18
CA TRP A 28 -6.34 -6.78 -2.01
C TRP A 28 -5.71 -7.43 -3.22
N MET A 29 -6.38 -8.43 -3.80
CA MET A 29 -5.89 -9.15 -4.97
C MET A 29 -5.66 -8.21 -6.17
N GLN A 30 -6.44 -7.15 -6.34
CA GLN A 30 -6.20 -6.15 -7.38
C GLN A 30 -4.82 -5.46 -7.27
N LEU A 31 -4.26 -5.34 -6.06
CA LEU A 31 -3.01 -4.62 -5.80
C LEU A 31 -1.77 -5.54 -5.78
N LYS A 32 -1.95 -6.84 -5.53
CA LYS A 32 -0.84 -7.80 -5.46
C LYS A 32 0.03 -7.87 -6.73
N PRO A 33 -0.49 -7.75 -7.98
CA PRO A 33 0.34 -7.72 -9.18
C PRO A 33 1.37 -6.60 -9.20
N MET A 34 0.97 -5.39 -8.80
CA MET A 34 1.87 -4.25 -8.70
C MET A 34 2.93 -4.51 -7.62
N LEU A 35 2.53 -4.98 -6.45
CA LEU A 35 3.48 -5.26 -5.36
C LEU A 35 4.47 -6.37 -5.71
N ALA A 36 4.02 -7.43 -6.38
CA ALA A 36 4.90 -8.48 -6.87
C ALA A 36 5.95 -7.94 -7.84
N LEU A 37 5.55 -7.05 -8.77
CA LEU A 37 6.50 -6.37 -9.67
C LEU A 37 7.50 -5.51 -8.91
N TYR A 38 7.03 -4.69 -7.98
CA TYR A 38 7.89 -3.73 -7.31
C TYR A 38 8.88 -4.45 -6.39
N ILE A 39 8.37 -5.32 -5.51
CA ILE A 39 9.16 -6.08 -4.54
C ILE A 39 10.05 -7.10 -5.23
N GLY A 40 9.57 -7.75 -6.30
CA GLY A 40 10.30 -8.83 -6.95
C GLY A 40 11.16 -8.41 -8.14
N GLY A 41 10.76 -7.36 -8.87
CA GLY A 41 11.31 -7.06 -10.21
C GLY A 41 11.90 -5.66 -10.40
N MET A 42 11.65 -4.68 -9.53
CA MET A 42 12.19 -3.31 -9.68
C MET A 42 13.61 -3.15 -9.11
N GLY A 43 14.57 -3.87 -9.69
CA GLY A 43 15.99 -3.80 -9.34
C GLY A 43 16.69 -5.15 -9.47
N SER A 44 17.99 -5.19 -9.20
CA SER A 44 18.69 -6.47 -9.04
C SER A 44 18.43 -7.05 -7.65
N ARG A 45 18.65 -8.37 -7.48
CA ARG A 45 18.40 -9.09 -6.21
C ARG A 45 18.98 -8.37 -4.97
N GLY A 46 20.22 -7.88 -5.05
CA GLY A 46 20.88 -7.15 -3.97
C GLY A 46 20.65 -5.63 -3.96
N ARG A 47 19.88 -5.09 -4.92
CA ARG A 47 19.59 -3.65 -5.05
C ARG A 47 18.15 -3.42 -5.50
N ASN A 48 17.20 -3.94 -4.74
CA ASN A 48 15.79 -3.64 -4.89
C ASN A 48 15.30 -2.85 -3.67
N PHE A 49 14.91 -1.59 -3.88
CA PHE A 49 14.43 -0.70 -2.82
C PHE A 49 13.12 -1.20 -2.20
N TYR A 50 12.19 -1.70 -3.01
CA TYR A 50 10.88 -2.15 -2.55
C TYR A 50 10.95 -3.46 -1.76
N TYR A 51 11.87 -4.35 -2.14
CA TYR A 51 12.23 -5.49 -1.32
C TYR A 51 12.67 -5.04 0.07
N ASN A 52 13.66 -4.14 0.14
CA ASN A 52 14.17 -3.63 1.42
C ASN A 52 13.09 -2.92 2.24
N LEU A 53 12.16 -2.21 1.58
CA LEU A 53 11.03 -1.55 2.23
C LEU A 53 10.06 -2.58 2.83
N ALA A 54 9.73 -3.65 2.10
CA ALA A 54 8.90 -4.73 2.63
C ALA A 54 9.56 -5.41 3.84
N CYS A 55 10.87 -5.62 3.83
CA CYS A 55 11.61 -6.12 5.01
C CYS A 55 11.49 -5.18 6.21
N ARG A 56 11.62 -3.86 6.01
CA ARG A 56 11.45 -2.85 7.07
C ARG A 56 10.04 -2.82 7.65
N TYR A 57 9.04 -3.20 6.86
CA TYR A 57 7.66 -3.38 7.33
C TYR A 57 7.44 -4.71 8.06
N GLY A 58 8.47 -5.57 8.17
CA GLY A 58 8.40 -6.87 8.86
C GLY A 58 8.01 -8.04 7.96
N PHE A 59 8.06 -7.88 6.63
CA PHE A 59 7.65 -8.90 5.66
C PHE A 59 8.84 -9.53 4.90
N GLU A 60 10.00 -9.66 5.54
CA GLU A 60 11.23 -10.16 4.89
C GLU A 60 11.05 -11.53 4.23
N GLU A 61 10.46 -12.49 4.95
CA GLU A 61 10.22 -13.84 4.42
C GLU A 61 9.29 -13.82 3.19
N ALA A 62 8.29 -12.94 3.18
CA ALA A 62 7.41 -12.77 2.03
C ALA A 62 8.14 -12.09 0.87
N ALA A 63 8.95 -11.07 1.16
CA ALA A 63 9.77 -10.37 0.15
C ALA A 63 10.73 -11.34 -0.55
N ASP A 64 11.35 -12.27 0.18
CA ASP A 64 12.21 -13.32 -0.36
C ASP A 64 11.48 -14.24 -1.32
N ARG A 65 10.29 -14.70 -0.92
CA ARG A 65 9.44 -15.55 -1.78
C ARG A 65 9.02 -14.81 -3.04
N ILE A 66 8.50 -13.59 -2.89
CA ILE A 66 8.05 -12.76 -4.02
C ILE A 66 9.21 -12.57 -5.00
N GLN A 67 10.37 -12.14 -4.53
CA GLN A 67 11.52 -11.87 -5.39
C GLN A 67 12.07 -13.14 -6.05
N THR A 68 12.12 -14.25 -5.31
CA THR A 68 12.58 -15.52 -5.87
C THR A 68 11.65 -16.01 -6.99
N SER A 69 10.33 -16.03 -6.77
CA SER A 69 9.36 -16.40 -7.81
C SER A 69 9.41 -15.44 -9.00
N TYR A 70 9.49 -14.14 -8.75
CA TYR A 70 9.49 -13.14 -9.82
C TYR A 70 10.72 -13.24 -10.74
N LEU A 71 11.90 -13.45 -10.16
CA LEU A 71 13.16 -13.64 -10.88
C LEU A 71 13.24 -15.00 -11.59
N ALA A 72 12.55 -16.01 -11.07
CA ALA A 72 12.38 -17.31 -11.74
C ALA A 72 11.39 -17.27 -12.91
N GLY A 73 10.72 -16.12 -13.15
CA GLY A 73 9.69 -15.97 -14.18
C GLY A 73 8.29 -16.42 -13.75
N ASP A 74 8.13 -16.95 -12.54
CA ASP A 74 6.86 -17.35 -11.96
C ASP A 74 6.10 -16.13 -11.41
N ARG A 75 5.42 -15.42 -12.32
CA ARG A 75 4.65 -14.23 -11.97
C ARG A 75 3.42 -14.55 -11.12
N ALA A 76 2.77 -15.69 -11.37
CA ALA A 76 1.60 -16.09 -10.59
C ALA A 76 1.99 -16.41 -9.14
N GLY A 77 3.04 -17.20 -8.92
CA GLY A 77 3.55 -17.50 -7.59
C GLY A 77 4.04 -16.25 -6.86
N ALA A 78 4.69 -15.31 -7.56
CA ALA A 78 5.09 -14.05 -6.95
C ALA A 78 3.91 -13.20 -6.48
N VAL A 79 2.81 -13.17 -7.24
CA VAL A 79 1.57 -12.48 -6.87
C VAL A 79 0.89 -13.13 -5.67
N LEU A 80 0.77 -14.47 -5.68
CA LEU A 80 0.19 -15.22 -4.57
C LEU A 80 1.03 -15.13 -3.29
N ALA A 81 2.35 -14.94 -3.43
CA ALA A 81 3.26 -14.74 -2.30
C ALA A 81 3.12 -13.38 -1.60
N VAL A 82 2.42 -12.41 -2.20
CA VAL A 82 2.13 -11.11 -1.56
C VAL A 82 1.11 -11.32 -0.43
N PRO A 83 1.47 -11.06 0.83
CA PRO A 83 0.53 -11.22 1.95
C PRO A 83 -0.54 -10.14 1.93
N ASP A 84 -1.77 -10.51 2.28
CA ASP A 84 -2.88 -9.55 2.41
C ASP A 84 -2.56 -8.45 3.43
N ALA A 85 -1.91 -8.82 4.55
CA ALA A 85 -1.49 -7.87 5.57
C ALA A 85 -0.50 -6.82 5.06
N LEU A 86 0.35 -7.15 4.08
CA LEU A 86 1.24 -6.17 3.45
C LEU A 86 0.44 -5.20 2.60
N VAL A 87 -0.54 -5.69 1.83
CA VAL A 87 -1.44 -4.83 1.05
C VAL A 87 -2.21 -3.89 1.97
N ASP A 88 -2.79 -4.43 3.03
CA ASP A 88 -3.62 -3.69 3.97
C ASP A 88 -2.85 -2.64 4.78
N ALA A 89 -1.55 -2.84 4.99
CA ALA A 89 -0.68 -1.89 5.66
C ALA A 89 -0.40 -0.62 4.83
N ILE A 90 -0.51 -0.70 3.51
CA ILE A 90 -0.07 0.37 2.59
C ILE A 90 -1.18 0.92 1.68
N ALA A 91 -2.39 0.37 1.76
CA ALA A 91 -3.53 0.74 0.93
C ALA A 91 -4.83 0.84 1.76
N LEU A 92 -5.83 1.50 1.19
CA LEU A 92 -7.18 1.60 1.75
C LEU A 92 -8.12 0.73 0.90
N CYS A 93 -8.44 -0.46 1.40
CA CYS A 93 -9.28 -1.43 0.68
C CYS A 93 -10.55 -1.79 1.46
N GLY A 94 -11.63 -2.06 0.73
CA GLY A 94 -12.87 -2.62 1.27
C GLY A 94 -14.05 -1.66 1.21
N SER A 95 -15.05 -1.88 2.09
CA SER A 95 -16.25 -1.05 2.14
C SER A 95 -15.93 0.37 2.59
N ARG A 96 -16.82 1.32 2.28
CA ARG A 96 -16.70 2.72 2.75
C ARG A 96 -16.48 2.80 4.27
N ALA A 97 -17.21 2.00 5.05
CA ALA A 97 -17.08 1.99 6.50
C ALA A 97 -15.69 1.54 6.97
N ARG A 98 -15.14 0.50 6.34
CA ARG A 98 -13.78 0.03 6.64
C ARG A 98 -12.73 1.06 6.24
N ILE A 99 -12.88 1.68 5.07
CA ILE A 99 -11.96 2.72 4.60
C ILE A 99 -11.97 3.90 5.58
N ALA A 100 -13.14 4.32 6.06
CA ALA A 100 -13.25 5.39 7.05
C ALA A 100 -12.55 5.06 8.37
N ASP A 101 -12.69 3.83 8.87
CA ASP A 101 -11.99 3.36 10.06
C ASP A 101 -10.46 3.35 9.87
N ARG A 102 -9.99 2.76 8.76
CA ARG A 102 -8.56 2.69 8.43
C ARG A 102 -7.94 4.07 8.22
N LEU A 103 -8.69 5.01 7.65
CA LEU A 103 -8.23 6.38 7.41
C LEU A 103 -7.80 7.10 8.70
N GLN A 104 -8.35 6.72 9.86
CA GLN A 104 -7.95 7.29 11.15
C GLN A 104 -6.45 7.05 11.45
N LEU A 105 -5.90 5.90 11.05
CA LEU A 105 -4.47 5.62 11.23
C LEU A 105 -3.60 6.53 10.37
N TRP A 106 -4.07 6.85 9.17
CA TRP A 106 -3.38 7.78 8.28
C TRP A 106 -3.44 9.20 8.85
N GLN A 107 -4.60 9.64 9.35
CA GLN A 107 -4.77 10.96 9.98
C GLN A 107 -3.93 11.12 11.26
N ALA A 108 -3.71 10.04 12.01
CA ALA A 108 -2.87 10.04 13.21
C ALA A 108 -1.36 10.05 12.87
N ALA A 109 -0.98 9.72 11.64
CA ALA A 109 0.39 9.79 11.17
C ALA A 109 0.77 11.25 10.82
N PRO A 110 2.06 11.61 10.77
CA PRO A 110 2.50 12.97 10.41
C PRO A 110 2.35 13.29 8.92
N ILE A 111 1.32 12.76 8.25
CA ILE A 111 0.98 13.09 6.86
C ILE A 111 0.23 14.42 6.85
N THR A 112 0.50 15.25 5.86
CA THR A 112 -0.19 16.54 5.69
C THR A 112 -1.13 16.51 4.49
N THR A 113 -0.81 15.70 3.48
CA THR A 113 -1.64 15.48 2.30
C THR A 113 -1.71 13.98 2.04
N LEU A 114 -2.88 13.44 1.66
CA LEU A 114 -2.98 12.05 1.21
C LEU A 114 -3.29 12.03 -0.28
N THR A 115 -2.34 11.51 -1.08
CA THR A 115 -2.57 11.35 -2.53
C THR A 115 -3.34 10.06 -2.77
N VAL A 116 -4.54 10.18 -3.34
CA VAL A 116 -5.41 9.02 -3.63
C VAL A 116 -5.09 8.46 -5.01
N MET A 117 -4.63 7.21 -5.06
CA MET A 117 -4.45 6.48 -6.31
C MET A 117 -5.72 5.66 -6.60
N THR A 118 -6.49 6.13 -7.58
CA THR A 118 -7.73 5.49 -8.04
C THR A 118 -8.01 5.91 -9.49
N ASP A 119 -8.74 5.08 -10.22
CA ASP A 119 -9.29 5.38 -11.55
C ASP A 119 -10.77 5.81 -11.50
N SER A 120 -11.36 5.86 -10.30
CA SER A 120 -12.79 6.12 -10.08
C SER A 120 -13.06 7.51 -9.49
N ILE A 121 -13.82 8.32 -10.22
CA ILE A 121 -14.31 9.62 -9.75
C ILE A 121 -15.20 9.49 -8.50
N GLU A 122 -15.94 8.39 -8.38
CA GLU A 122 -16.78 8.10 -7.21
C GLU A 122 -15.92 7.85 -5.98
N THR A 123 -14.79 7.15 -6.16
CA THR A 123 -13.81 6.94 -5.08
C THR A 123 -13.20 8.27 -4.62
N VAL A 124 -12.87 9.16 -5.55
CA VAL A 124 -12.37 10.52 -5.22
C VAL A 124 -13.40 11.28 -4.39
N ARG A 125 -14.67 11.29 -4.80
CA ARG A 125 -15.76 11.98 -4.07
C ARG A 125 -15.97 11.39 -2.68
N MET A 126 -16.01 10.06 -2.58
CA MET A 126 -16.16 9.35 -1.31
C MET A 126 -15.02 9.69 -0.34
N MET A 127 -13.77 9.68 -0.82
CA MET A 127 -12.62 10.05 0.01
C MET A 127 -12.68 11.51 0.47
N ALA A 128 -13.14 12.43 -0.39
CA ALA A 128 -13.36 13.81 0.01
C ALA A 128 -14.43 13.94 1.11
N GLU A 129 -15.56 13.23 1.00
CA GLU A 129 -16.60 13.23 2.03
C GLU A 129 -16.15 12.63 3.37
N LEU A 130 -15.18 11.72 3.38
CA LEU A 130 -14.66 11.12 4.61
C LEU A 130 -13.73 12.04 5.41
N VAL A 131 -13.25 13.13 4.81
CA VAL A 131 -12.30 14.07 5.43
C VAL A 131 -12.86 15.48 5.63
N LEU A 132 -14.09 15.72 5.19
CA LEU A 132 -14.85 16.96 5.43
C LEU A 132 -15.62 16.86 6.76
#